data_AF-X1JKZ0-F1
#
_entry.id   AF-X1JKZ0-F1
#
_cell.length_a   1.000
_cell.length_b   1.000
_cell.length_c   1.000
_cell.angle_alpha   90.00
_cell.angle_beta   90.00
_cell.angle_gamma   90.00
#
_symmetry.space_group_name_H-M   'P 1'
#
loop_
_entity.id
_entity.type
_entity.pdbx_description
1 polymer ?
#
loop_
_entity_poly.entity_id
_entity_poly.type
_entity_poly.pdbx_seq_one_letter_code
_entity_poly.pdbx_strand_id
1 'polypeptide(L)'
;MSKELGDFLVEYCNQRGISLRRLSMKSGLSPATVHNVIKRHYQPTLFSLNRLADYIGVKRQYLWQLAGLLKDMDYDEGKALTDPQLKFHL
;
A
#
# COMPACT_ATOMS: atom_id res chain seq x y z
N MET A 1 4.35 16.75 2.32
CA MET A 1 3.09 16.34 1.65
C MET A 1 2.77 14.93 2.13
N SER A 2 1.59 14.71 2.70
CA SER A 2 1.16 13.35 3.09
C SER A 2 1.09 12.49 1.83
N LYS A 3 1.88 11.43 1.77
CA LYS A 3 1.92 10.53 0.61
C LYS A 3 0.55 9.86 0.44
N GLU A 4 0.06 9.81 -0.78
CA GLU A 4 -1.22 9.20 -1.09
C GLU A 4 -1.05 7.70 -1.37
N LEU A 5 -2.06 6.88 -1.03
CA LEU A 5 -2.00 5.43 -1.32
C LEU A 5 -1.68 5.14 -2.79
N GLY A 6 -2.26 5.88 -3.73
CA GLY A 6 -1.99 5.71 -5.16
C GLY A 6 -0.51 5.91 -5.51
N ASP A 7 0.08 7.00 -5.03
CA ASP A 7 1.49 7.32 -5.27
C ASP A 7 2.43 6.26 -4.68
N PHE A 8 2.11 5.79 -3.47
CA PHE A 8 2.86 4.69 -2.84
C PHE A 8 2.85 3.41 -3.68
N LEU A 9 1.70 3.01 -4.22
CA LEU A 9 1.60 1.80 -5.05
C LEU A 9 2.37 1.95 -6.37
N VAL A 10 2.32 3.13 -7.00
CA VAL A 10 3.06 3.43 -8.22
C VAL A 10 4.57 3.37 -7.96
N GLU A 11 5.03 4.00 -6.88
CA GLU A 11 6.45 4.01 -6.54
C GLU A 11 6.97 2.61 -6.20
N TYR A 12 6.21 1.82 -5.42
CA TYR A 12 6.55 0.42 -5.15
C TYR A 12 6.72 -0.39 -6.44
N CYS A 13 5.80 -0.23 -7.38
CA CYS A 13 5.86 -0.86 -8.69
C CYS A 13 7.13 -0.45 -9.47
N ASN A 14 7.46 0.84 -9.48
CA ASN A 14 8.65 1.37 -10.16
C ASN A 14 9.94 0.82 -9.54
N GLN A 15 10.05 0.83 -8.21
CA GLN A 15 11.23 0.31 -7.49
C GLN A 15 11.46 -1.20 -7.72
N ARG A 16 10.38 -1.97 -7.92
CA ARG A 16 10.43 -3.43 -8.13
C ARG A 16 10.39 -3.84 -9.61
N GLY A 17 10.29 -2.89 -10.54
CA GLY A 17 10.17 -3.18 -11.97
C GLY A 17 8.93 -4.02 -12.33
N ILE A 18 7.82 -3.87 -11.59
CA ILE A 18 6.56 -4.61 -11.83
C ILE A 18 5.43 -3.66 -12.24
N SER A 19 4.52 -4.14 -13.08
CA SER A 19 3.32 -3.36 -13.44
C SER A 19 2.24 -3.40 -12.36
N LEU A 20 1.37 -2.40 -12.35
CA LEU A 20 0.18 -2.35 -11.48
C LEU A 20 -0.75 -3.57 -11.70
N ARG A 21 -0.83 -4.07 -12.93
CA ARG A 21 -1.57 -5.31 -13.24
C ARG A 21 -0.92 -6.52 -12.57
N ARG A 22 0.41 -6.60 -12.54
CA ARG A 22 1.11 -7.69 -11.86
C ARG A 22 0.92 -7.60 -10.35
N LEU A 23 0.99 -6.40 -9.79
CA LEU A 23 0.67 -6.13 -8.39
C LEU A 23 -0.76 -6.59 -8.04
N SER A 24 -1.76 -6.27 -8.86
CA SER A 24 -3.15 -6.68 -8.61
C SER A 24 -3.28 -8.20 -8.59
N MET A 25 -2.76 -8.89 -9.61
CA MET A 25 -2.84 -10.35 -9.69
C MET A 25 -2.13 -11.04 -8.53
N LYS A 26 -0.94 -10.56 -8.14
CA LYS A 26 -0.15 -11.17 -7.07
C LYS A 26 -0.71 -10.88 -5.66
N SER A 27 -1.40 -9.76 -5.48
CA SER A 27 -2.16 -9.48 -4.25
C SER A 27 -3.52 -10.18 -4.20
N GLY A 28 -3.92 -10.90 -5.26
CA GLY A 28 -5.22 -11.57 -5.34
C GLY A 28 -6.39 -10.60 -5.55
N LEU A 29 -6.12 -9.43 -6.14
CA LEU A 29 -7.09 -8.40 -6.47
C LEU A 29 -7.30 -8.28 -7.98
N SER A 30 -8.50 -7.83 -8.35
CA SER A 30 -8.76 -7.51 -9.75
C SER A 30 -7.98 -6.25 -10.18
N PRO A 31 -7.53 -6.16 -11.44
CA PRO A 31 -6.92 -4.93 -11.97
C PRO A 31 -7.82 -3.69 -11.82
N ALA A 32 -9.14 -3.86 -11.95
CA ALA A 32 -10.12 -2.79 -11.76
C ALA A 32 -10.12 -2.28 -10.31
N THR A 33 -10.03 -3.17 -9.32
CA THR A 33 -9.94 -2.81 -7.90
C THR A 33 -8.72 -1.93 -7.65
N VAL A 34 -7.54 -2.35 -8.11
CA VAL A 34 -6.30 -1.56 -7.92
C VAL A 34 -6.34 -0.25 -8.69
N HIS A 35 -6.91 -0.23 -9.89
CA HIS A 35 -7.08 1.00 -10.66
C HIS A 35 -7.97 2.03 -9.93
N ASN A 36 -9.09 1.58 -9.36
CA ASN A 36 -10.00 2.44 -8.60
C ASN A 36 -9.35 2.99 -7.33
N VAL A 37 -8.48 2.21 -6.68
CA VAL A 37 -7.69 2.66 -5.53
C VAL A 37 -6.74 3.80 -5.91
N ILE A 38 -6.05 3.67 -7.04
CA ILE A 38 -5.09 4.68 -7.51
C ILE A 38 -5.79 5.95 -7.95
N LYS A 39 -6.90 5.83 -8.67
CA LYS A 39 -7.65 6.98 -9.18
C LYS A 39 -8.51 7.68 -8.13
N ARG A 40 -8.55 7.19 -6.88
CA ARG A 40 -9.32 7.75 -5.75
C ARG A 40 -10.82 7.93 -6.01
N HIS A 41 -11.38 7.25 -7.03
CA HIS A 41 -12.80 7.29 -7.32
C HIS A 41 -13.64 6.49 -6.31
N TYR A 42 -13.00 5.62 -5.53
CA TYR A 42 -13.66 4.71 -4.59
C TYR A 42 -12.81 4.52 -3.34
N GLN A 43 -13.45 4.51 -2.16
CA GLN A 43 -12.76 4.21 -0.91
C GLN A 43 -12.44 2.70 -0.84
N PRO A 44 -11.15 2.31 -0.83
CA PRO A 44 -10.78 0.89 -0.80
C PRO A 44 -11.35 0.18 0.42
N THR A 45 -11.82 -1.06 0.23
CA THR A 45 -12.21 -1.92 1.34
C THR A 45 -10.99 -2.33 2.16
N LEU A 46 -11.17 -2.57 3.47
CA LEU A 46 -10.11 -3.10 4.33
C LEU A 46 -9.53 -4.41 3.79
N PHE A 47 -10.37 -5.26 3.19
CA PHE A 47 -9.92 -6.48 2.52
C PHE A 47 -8.88 -6.20 1.43
N SER A 48 -9.15 -5.21 0.56
CA SER A 48 -8.25 -4.86 -0.54
C SER A 48 -6.93 -4.28 -0.01
N LEU A 49 -6.99 -3.43 1.01
CA LEU A 49 -5.81 -2.87 1.65
C LEU A 49 -4.97 -3.95 2.35
N ASN A 50 -5.61 -4.88 3.04
CA ASN A 50 -4.91 -5.97 3.71
C ASN A 50 -4.21 -6.88 2.70
N ARG A 51 -4.86 -7.21 1.59
CA ARG A 51 -4.25 -7.99 0.49
C ARG A 51 -3.03 -7.30 -0.11
N LEU A 52 -3.11 -5.98 -0.33
CA LEU A 52 -1.97 -5.20 -0.82
C LEU A 52 -0.85 -5.16 0.22
N ALA A 53 -1.17 -4.91 1.49
CA ALA A 53 -0.19 -4.84 2.58
C ALA A 53 0.55 -6.17 2.76
N ASP A 54 -0.20 -7.27 2.79
CA ASP A 54 0.34 -8.63 2.96
C ASP A 54 1.27 -9.00 1.79
N TYR A 55 0.94 -8.60 0.55
CA TYR A 55 1.81 -8.83 -0.62
C TYR A 55 3.04 -7.92 -0.66
N ILE A 56 2.89 -6.64 -0.31
CA ILE A 56 3.98 -5.64 -0.32
C ILE A 56 4.94 -5.88 0.85
N GLY A 57 4.47 -6.51 1.93
CA GLY A 57 5.24 -6.74 3.14
C GLY A 57 5.24 -5.53 4.09
N VAL A 58 4.14 -4.79 4.15
CA VAL A 58 3.98 -3.64 5.06
C VAL A 58 2.85 -3.89 6.06
N LYS A 59 2.85 -3.14 7.17
CA LYS A 59 1.75 -3.18 8.14
C LYS A 59 0.45 -2.71 7.50
N ARG A 60 -0.65 -3.41 7.79
CA ARG A 60 -1.99 -3.09 7.22
C ARG A 60 -2.41 -1.66 7.56
N GLN A 61 -2.15 -1.24 8.80
CA GLN A 61 -2.44 0.10 9.32
C GLN A 61 -1.77 1.20 8.49
N TYR A 62 -0.57 0.94 7.97
CA TYR A 62 0.14 1.89 7.12
C TYR A 62 -0.64 2.15 5.82
N LEU A 63 -1.14 1.11 5.14
CA LEU A 63 -1.99 1.31 3.97
C LEU A 63 -3.35 1.93 4.33
N TRP A 64 -3.91 1.64 5.51
CA TRP A 64 -5.15 2.26 5.98
C TRP A 64 -5.00 3.78 6.18
N GLN A 65 -3.87 4.20 6.74
CA GLN A 65 -3.54 5.62 6.89
C GLN A 65 -3.34 6.30 5.54
N LEU A 66 -2.59 5.70 4.61
CA LEU A 66 -2.43 6.22 3.25
C LEU A 66 -3.76 6.29 2.48
N ALA A 67 -4.72 5.41 2.81
CA ALA A 67 -6.08 5.42 2.30
C ALA A 67 -6.98 6.48 2.96
N GLY A 68 -6.49 7.20 3.97
CA GLY A 68 -7.26 8.17 4.75
C GLY A 68 -8.32 7.55 5.66
N LEU A 69 -8.22 6.26 5.97
CA LEU A 69 -9.14 5.55 6.89
C LEU A 69 -8.82 5.79 8.36
N LEU A 70 -7.57 6.16 8.66
CA LEU A 70 -7.13 6.56 10.00
C LEU A 70 -6.80 8.04 9.95
N LYS A 71 -7.74 8.89 10.38
CA LYS A 71 -7.53 10.34 10.45
C LYS A 71 -6.92 10.81 11.77
N ASP A 72 -6.94 9.98 12.81
CA ASP A 72 -6.64 10.41 14.19
C ASP A 72 -5.62 9.52 14.93
N MET A 73 -4.87 8.66 14.23
CA MET A 73 -3.75 7.94 14.85
C MET A 73 -2.43 8.53 14.36
N ASP A 74 -1.70 9.19 15.27
CA ASP A 74 -0.29 9.56 15.11
C ASP A 74 0.56 8.30 14.90
N TYR A 75 0.56 7.79 13.67
CA TYR A 75 1.48 6.73 13.28
C TYR A 75 2.83 7.38 13.00
N ASP A 76 3.69 7.37 14.01
CA ASP A 76 5.05 7.88 13.95
C ASP A 76 5.84 7.12 12.86
N GLU A 77 6.17 7.83 11.77
CA GLU A 77 6.97 7.34 10.65
C GLU A 77 8.32 6.75 11.12
N GLY A 78 8.84 7.19 12.28
CA GLY A 78 10.07 6.70 12.90
C GLY A 78 10.03 5.24 13.35
N LYS A 79 8.84 4.66 13.57
CA LYS A 79 8.69 3.23 13.96
C LYS A 79 8.55 2.27 12.79
N ALA A 80 8.34 2.76 11.57
CA ALA A 80 8.30 1.90 10.38
C ALA A 80 9.72 1.48 9.93
N LEU A 81 10.73 2.32 10.19
CA LEU A 81 12.13 2.12 9.79
C LEU A 81 12.97 1.32 10.81
N THR A 82 12.48 1.11 12.03
CA THR A 82 13.18 0.38 13.10
C THR A 82 12.76 -1.07 13.25
N ASP A 83 11.83 -1.56 12.43
CA ASP A 83 11.41 -2.96 12.47
C ASP A 83 12.50 -3.86 11.82
N PRO A 84 13.12 -4.81 12.54
CA PRO A 84 14.20 -5.66 12.01
C PRO A 84 13.82 -6.50 10.78
N GLN A 85 12.52 -6.62 10.49
CA GLN A 85 11.99 -7.28 9.30
C GLN A 85 12.05 -6.40 8.03
N LEU A 86 12.38 -5.11 8.17
CA LEU A 86 12.65 -4.20 7.05
C LEU A 86 14.12 -4.27 6.58
N LYS A 87 14.87 -5.31 6.96
CA LYS A 87 16.17 -5.58 6.34
C LYS A 87 15.94 -5.98 4.89
N PHE A 88 16.22 -5.03 4.01
CA PHE A 88 16.38 -5.24 2.57
C PHE A 88 17.14 -6.55 2.34
N HIS A 89 16.46 -7.57 1.84
CA HIS A 89 17.14 -8.66 1.17
C HIS A 89 17.67 -8.06 -0.15
N LEU A 90 18.99 -7.89 -0.15
CA LEU A 90 19.86 -7.45 -1.25
C LEU A 90 19.46 -8.09 -2.59
#